data_AF-A0A9D2QH96-F1
#
_entry.id   AF-A0A9D2QH96-F1
#
_cell.length_a   1.000
_cell.length_b   1.000
_cell.length_c   1.000
_cell.angle_alpha   90.00
_cell.angle_beta   90.00
_cell.angle_gamma   90.00
#
_symmetry.space_group_name_H-M   'P 1'
#
loop_
_entity.id
_entity.type
_entity.pdbx_description
1 polymer ?
#
loop_
_entity_poly.entity_id
_entity_poly.type
_entity_poly.pdbx_seq_one_letter_code
_entity_poly.pdbx_strand_id
1 'polypeptide(L)'
;MQHKVKVTVIDKKLYPELQAQYCADPQSGACPCYHVGDEFLFERYAGADDFWHMGLNTLKQTSYTAEGTAGGSAFPHCSEAWDAIARYIYTGLQGGAIMRGWMKDERVMITCCSDGTRPVIFKIERLDYLAVYIDGVAGENCRERIREALTSVNGVTDVVFRDGFAEVFVDQKVEEQAVKAAVEGCGDVMVLKME
;
A
#
# COMPACT_ATOMS: atom_id res chain seq x y z
N MET A 1 -5.63 -13.02 8.58
CA MET A 1 -4.58 -12.15 8.02
C MET A 1 -5.21 -11.28 6.97
N GLN A 2 -5.01 -9.98 7.09
CA GLN A 2 -5.52 -8.96 6.20
C GLN A 2 -4.42 -8.47 5.24
N HIS A 3 -4.83 -7.80 4.18
CA HIS A 3 -3.93 -7.34 3.12
C HIS A 3 -4.18 -5.88 2.76
N LYS A 4 -3.09 -5.15 2.56
CA LYS A 4 -3.08 -3.86 1.87
C LYS A 4 -2.19 -3.95 0.64
N VAL A 5 -2.35 -3.02 -0.28
CA VAL A 5 -1.42 -2.88 -1.40
C VAL A 5 -0.84 -1.49 -1.40
N LYS A 6 0.49 -1.41 -1.29
CA LYS A 6 1.25 -0.18 -1.50
C LYS A 6 1.66 -0.11 -2.97
N VAL A 7 1.44 1.04 -3.60
CA VAL A 7 1.98 1.34 -4.93
C VAL A 7 2.90 2.55 -4.80
N THR A 8 4.12 2.44 -5.31
CA THR A 8 5.09 3.54 -5.33
C THR A 8 5.48 3.84 -6.77
N VAL A 9 5.46 5.10 -7.17
CA VAL A 9 6.06 5.53 -8.44
C VAL A 9 7.57 5.59 -8.26
N ILE A 10 8.28 4.67 -8.89
CA ILE A 10 9.73 4.56 -8.74
C ILE A 10 10.50 5.26 -9.85
N ASP A 11 9.88 5.46 -11.02
CA ASP A 11 10.53 6.07 -12.17
C ASP A 11 9.50 6.56 -13.20
N LYS A 12 9.92 7.44 -14.09
CA LYS A 12 9.16 7.93 -15.24
C LYS A 12 10.08 8.02 -16.44
N LYS A 13 9.65 7.49 -17.58
CA LYS A 13 10.39 7.64 -18.84
C LYS A 13 9.72 8.64 -19.75
N LEU A 14 10.50 9.13 -20.70
CA LEU A 14 10.06 9.97 -21.80
C LEU A 14 10.87 9.55 -23.03
N TYR A 15 10.16 9.26 -24.11
CA TYR A 15 10.72 8.93 -25.42
C TYR A 15 10.43 10.11 -26.36
N PRO A 16 11.22 11.20 -26.29
CA PRO A 16 10.95 12.43 -27.03
C PRO A 16 10.98 12.21 -28.55
N GLU A 17 11.77 11.26 -29.04
CA GLU A 17 11.80 10.86 -30.44
C GLU A 17 10.46 10.28 -30.92
N LEU A 18 9.78 9.50 -30.07
CA LEU A 18 8.46 8.95 -30.39
C LEU A 18 7.40 10.06 -30.35
N GLN A 19 7.49 10.98 -29.40
CA GLN A 19 6.58 12.13 -29.36
C GLN A 19 6.75 13.02 -30.60
N ALA A 20 7.99 13.37 -30.95
CA ALA A 20 8.29 14.20 -32.11
C ALA A 20 7.80 13.60 -33.44
N GLN A 21 7.86 12.26 -33.56
CA GLN A 21 7.46 11.57 -34.78
C GLN A 21 5.95 11.30 -34.86
N TYR A 22 5.30 10.95 -33.75
CA TYR A 22 3.94 10.39 -33.76
C TYR A 22 2.88 11.20 -33.01
N CYS A 23 3.25 12.04 -32.03
CA CYS A 23 2.28 12.83 -31.28
C CYS A 23 1.90 14.10 -32.05
N ALA A 24 0.64 14.51 -31.93
CA ALA A 24 0.17 15.78 -32.50
C ALA A 24 0.90 16.99 -31.87
N ASP A 25 1.15 16.92 -30.57
CA ASP A 25 2.11 17.79 -29.89
C ASP A 25 3.45 17.05 -29.75
N PRO A 26 4.49 17.44 -30.51
CA PRO A 26 5.80 16.79 -30.50
C PRO A 26 6.57 16.99 -29.18
N GLN A 27 6.09 17.85 -28.27
CA GLN A 27 6.73 18.18 -26.99
C GLN A 27 5.79 17.95 -25.79
N SER A 28 4.87 16.99 -25.89
CA SER A 28 3.91 16.66 -24.82
C SER A 28 4.55 16.29 -23.47
N GLY A 29 5.83 15.91 -23.46
CA GLY A 29 6.62 15.76 -22.25
C GLY A 29 6.24 14.55 -21.40
N ALA A 30 6.78 14.48 -20.19
CA ALA A 30 6.53 13.38 -19.25
C ALA A 30 5.09 13.40 -18.70
N CYS A 31 4.61 12.27 -18.19
CA CYS A 31 3.27 12.17 -17.62
C CYS A 31 3.05 13.20 -16.49
N PRO A 32 1.98 14.02 -16.51
CA PRO A 32 1.72 14.99 -15.45
C PRO A 32 0.96 14.40 -14.25
N CYS A 33 0.35 13.22 -14.39
CA CYS A 33 -0.53 12.64 -13.37
C CYS A 33 0.18 12.02 -12.17
N TYR A 34 1.48 11.71 -12.32
CA TYR A 34 2.27 10.95 -11.36
C TYR A 34 3.66 11.56 -11.23
N HIS A 35 4.26 11.42 -10.05
CA HIS A 35 5.58 11.93 -9.72
C HIS A 35 6.41 10.85 -9.01
N VAL A 36 7.71 10.82 -9.28
CA VAL A 36 8.59 9.84 -8.62
C VAL A 36 8.58 10.09 -7.12
N GLY A 37 8.36 9.04 -6.34
CA GLY A 37 8.18 9.09 -4.89
C GLY A 37 6.73 9.22 -4.43
N ASP A 38 5.76 9.32 -5.35
CA ASP A 38 4.35 9.21 -4.99
C ASP A 38 4.07 7.82 -4.40
N GLU A 39 3.36 7.78 -3.28
CA GLU A 39 2.94 6.54 -2.61
C GLU A 39 1.43 6.48 -2.45
N PHE A 40 0.87 5.33 -2.81
CA PHE A 40 -0.55 5.00 -2.71
C PHE A 40 -0.73 3.81 -1.78
N LEU A 41 -1.76 3.85 -0.93
CA LEU A 41 -2.14 2.71 -0.09
C LEU A 41 -3.60 2.35 -0.36
N PHE A 42 -3.82 1.12 -0.81
CA PHE A 42 -5.13 0.55 -1.08
C PHE A 42 -5.56 -0.37 0.07
N GLU A 43 -6.79 -0.16 0.53
CA GLU A 43 -7.42 -0.89 1.62
C GLU A 43 -8.82 -1.38 1.20
N ARG A 44 -9.21 -2.56 1.69
CA ARG A 44 -10.55 -3.15 1.48
C ARG A 44 -11.17 -3.74 2.75
N TYR A 45 -10.70 -3.29 3.91
CA TYR A 45 -11.10 -3.79 5.22
C TYR A 45 -11.84 -2.69 6.01
N ALA A 46 -12.65 -3.07 7.01
CA ALA A 46 -13.38 -2.15 7.89
C ALA A 46 -14.27 -1.11 7.15
N GLY A 47 -14.86 -1.51 6.02
CA GLY A 47 -15.73 -0.65 5.21
C GLY A 47 -15.00 0.20 4.16
N ALA A 48 -13.67 0.18 4.13
CA ALA A 48 -12.91 0.69 2.99
C ALA A 48 -13.16 -0.19 1.76
N ASP A 49 -13.24 0.43 0.58
CA ASP A 49 -13.20 -0.30 -0.70
C ASP A 49 -12.58 0.57 -1.79
N ASP A 50 -11.29 0.86 -1.63
CA ASP A 50 -10.56 1.80 -2.49
C ASP A 50 -10.46 1.30 -3.95
N PHE A 51 -10.52 -0.02 -4.13
CA PHE A 51 -10.40 -0.65 -5.44
C PHE A 51 -11.56 -0.28 -6.36
N TRP A 52 -12.81 -0.33 -5.88
CA TRP A 52 -13.97 0.00 -6.72
C TRP A 52 -14.08 1.48 -7.06
N HIS A 53 -13.36 2.34 -6.35
CA HIS A 53 -13.29 3.78 -6.59
C HIS A 53 -12.05 4.19 -7.39
N MET A 54 -11.42 3.24 -8.11
CA MET A 54 -10.22 3.48 -8.93
C MET A 54 -9.09 4.17 -8.15
N GLY A 55 -8.97 3.85 -6.86
CA GLY A 55 -7.94 4.38 -5.96
C GLY A 55 -8.11 5.84 -5.54
N LEU A 56 -9.32 6.41 -5.61
CA LEU A 56 -9.56 7.73 -5.02
C LEU A 56 -9.20 7.74 -3.51
N ASN A 57 -8.54 8.80 -3.04
CA ASN A 57 -8.03 8.95 -1.66
C ASN A 57 -6.93 7.97 -1.23
N THR A 58 -6.33 7.22 -2.16
CA THR A 58 -5.24 6.30 -1.83
C THR A 58 -3.88 6.99 -1.75
N LEU A 59 -3.71 8.18 -2.35
CA LEU A 59 -2.46 8.96 -2.29
C LEU A 59 -2.12 9.34 -0.84
N LYS A 60 -1.00 8.84 -0.32
CA LYS A 60 -0.50 9.10 1.03
C LYS A 60 0.72 10.00 1.06
N GLN A 61 1.50 10.02 -0.02
CA GLN A 61 2.70 10.85 -0.14
C GLN A 61 2.85 11.34 -1.58
N THR A 62 3.18 12.61 -1.76
CA THR A 62 3.59 13.19 -3.03
C THR A 62 4.48 14.41 -2.80
N SER A 63 5.36 14.73 -3.76
CA SER A 63 6.11 15.99 -3.77
C SER A 63 5.33 17.15 -4.45
N TYR A 64 4.09 16.90 -4.88
CA TYR A 64 3.25 17.85 -5.61
C TYR A 64 1.92 18.10 -4.88
N THR A 65 1.02 18.88 -5.48
CA THR A 65 -0.31 19.09 -4.90
C THR A 65 -1.19 17.86 -5.12
N ALA A 66 -1.94 17.46 -4.08
CA ALA A 66 -2.80 16.29 -4.14
C ALA A 66 -3.94 16.42 -5.17
N GLU A 67 -4.41 17.63 -5.44
CA GLU A 67 -5.52 17.91 -6.37
C GLU A 67 -5.17 17.58 -7.83
N GLY A 68 -3.90 17.72 -8.22
CA GLY A 68 -3.43 17.40 -9.57
C GLY A 68 -2.79 16.02 -9.70
N THR A 69 -2.69 15.27 -8.60
CA THR A 69 -2.00 13.98 -8.56
C THR A 69 -3.03 12.87 -8.55
N ALA A 70 -2.81 11.85 -9.38
CA ALA A 70 -3.66 10.67 -9.43
C ALA A 70 -3.80 10.04 -8.04
N GLY A 71 -4.93 9.40 -7.76
CA GLY A 71 -5.21 8.79 -6.45
C GLY A 71 -5.49 9.79 -5.31
N GLY A 72 -5.51 11.09 -5.60
CA GLY A 72 -5.94 12.14 -4.67
C GLY A 72 -7.45 12.11 -4.42
N SER A 73 -7.98 13.15 -3.76
CA SER A 73 -9.41 13.25 -3.42
C SER A 73 -10.29 13.70 -4.58
N ALA A 74 -9.71 14.36 -5.59
CA ALA A 74 -10.42 14.90 -6.75
C ALA A 74 -10.08 14.17 -8.06
N PHE A 75 -8.97 13.43 -8.09
CA PHE A 75 -8.46 12.82 -9.31
C PHE A 75 -8.09 11.35 -9.04
N PRO A 76 -8.88 10.37 -9.55
CA PRO A 76 -8.57 8.95 -9.41
C PRO A 76 -7.34 8.56 -10.24
N HIS A 77 -6.95 7.28 -10.22
CA HIS A 77 -5.90 6.81 -11.12
C HIS A 77 -6.29 7.03 -12.59
N CYS A 78 -5.33 7.47 -13.42
CA CYS A 78 -5.60 7.63 -14.84
C CYS A 78 -5.97 6.28 -15.46
N SER A 79 -6.86 6.26 -16.45
CA SER A 79 -7.43 5.02 -16.99
C SER A 79 -6.36 4.08 -17.56
N GLU A 80 -5.34 4.62 -18.24
CA GLU A 80 -4.22 3.86 -18.80
C GLU A 80 -3.38 3.18 -17.72
N ALA A 81 -3.11 3.87 -16.60
CA ALA A 81 -2.40 3.27 -15.48
C ALA A 81 -3.29 2.25 -14.76
N TRP A 82 -4.57 2.59 -14.53
CA TRP A 82 -5.52 1.73 -13.84
C TRP A 82 -5.71 0.39 -14.56
N ASP A 83 -5.95 0.40 -15.87
CA ASP A 83 -6.09 -0.83 -16.66
C ASP A 83 -4.84 -1.72 -16.56
N ALA A 84 -3.65 -1.10 -16.59
CA ALA A 84 -2.39 -1.81 -16.49
C ALA A 84 -2.15 -2.45 -15.10
N ILE A 85 -2.53 -1.76 -14.02
CA ILE A 85 -2.13 -2.15 -12.65
C ILE A 85 -3.24 -2.75 -11.78
N ALA A 86 -4.51 -2.50 -12.09
CA ALA A 86 -5.64 -2.86 -11.21
C ALA A 86 -5.70 -4.34 -10.87
N ARG A 87 -5.46 -5.23 -11.85
CA ARG A 87 -5.46 -6.69 -11.62
C ARG A 87 -4.41 -7.13 -10.60
N TYR A 88 -3.25 -6.47 -10.55
CA TYR A 88 -2.20 -6.79 -9.59
C TYR A 88 -2.55 -6.27 -8.20
N ILE A 89 -3.11 -5.06 -8.12
CA ILE A 89 -3.63 -4.48 -6.89
C ILE A 89 -4.72 -5.39 -6.32
N TYR A 90 -5.69 -5.79 -7.14
CA TYR A 90 -6.76 -6.69 -6.72
C TYR A 90 -6.21 -8.03 -6.24
N THR A 91 -5.26 -8.62 -6.96
CA THR A 91 -4.59 -9.87 -6.56
C THR A 91 -3.94 -9.74 -5.18
N GLY A 92 -3.21 -8.65 -4.93
CA GLY A 92 -2.60 -8.38 -3.64
C GLY A 92 -3.64 -8.20 -2.53
N LEU A 93 -4.71 -7.46 -2.79
CA LEU A 93 -5.80 -7.25 -1.82
C LEU A 93 -6.55 -8.55 -1.47
N GLN A 94 -6.56 -9.55 -2.37
CA GLN A 94 -7.12 -10.88 -2.09
C GLN A 94 -6.12 -11.85 -1.44
N GLY A 95 -4.92 -11.41 -1.09
CA GLY A 95 -3.89 -12.28 -0.50
C GLY A 95 -3.19 -13.20 -1.50
N GLY A 96 -3.35 -12.95 -2.80
CA GLY A 96 -2.68 -13.71 -3.87
C GLY A 96 -1.22 -13.33 -4.04
N ALA A 97 -0.43 -14.23 -4.63
CA ALA A 97 0.90 -13.91 -5.15
C ALA A 97 0.78 -13.04 -6.40
N ILE A 98 1.41 -11.88 -6.42
CA ILE A 98 1.37 -10.94 -7.54
C ILE A 98 2.25 -11.45 -8.70
N MET A 99 3.45 -11.94 -8.39
CA MET A 99 4.44 -12.39 -9.39
C MET A 99 5.18 -13.66 -8.95
N ARG A 100 4.41 -14.74 -8.78
CA ARG A 100 4.91 -16.06 -8.33
C ARG A 100 6.08 -16.56 -9.19
N GLY A 101 7.21 -16.86 -8.55
CA GLY A 101 8.41 -17.39 -9.20
C GLY A 101 9.17 -16.44 -10.16
N TRP A 102 8.72 -15.19 -10.33
CA TRP A 102 9.41 -14.20 -11.17
C TRP A 102 10.15 -13.16 -10.34
N MET A 103 9.46 -12.57 -9.35
CA MET A 103 10.07 -11.62 -8.42
C MET A 103 10.68 -12.37 -7.23
N LYS A 104 11.72 -11.79 -6.61
CA LYS A 104 12.36 -12.38 -5.41
C LYS A 104 11.38 -12.56 -4.26
N ASP A 105 10.43 -11.63 -4.14
CA ASP A 105 9.29 -11.71 -3.25
C ASP A 105 8.03 -11.73 -4.12
N GLU A 106 7.21 -12.78 -3.99
CA GLU A 106 6.00 -12.97 -4.79
C GLU A 106 4.91 -11.94 -4.49
N ARG A 107 5.06 -11.17 -3.39
CA ARG A 107 4.21 -10.04 -3.01
C ARG A 107 4.56 -8.74 -3.73
N VAL A 108 5.68 -8.71 -4.46
CA VAL A 108 6.19 -7.51 -5.12
C VAL A 108 6.09 -7.66 -6.64
N MET A 109 5.84 -6.56 -7.33
CA MET A 109 5.94 -6.45 -8.79
C MET A 109 6.47 -5.09 -9.21
N ILE A 110 7.26 -5.06 -10.29
CA ILE A 110 7.57 -3.85 -11.05
C ILE A 110 6.79 -3.87 -12.36
N THR A 111 6.07 -2.80 -12.66
CA THR A 111 5.25 -2.66 -13.88
C THR A 111 5.19 -1.23 -14.36
N CYS A 112 4.67 -0.97 -15.55
CA CYS A 112 4.39 0.38 -16.02
C CYS A 112 2.97 0.52 -16.58
N CYS A 113 2.51 1.77 -16.75
CA CYS A 113 1.34 2.04 -17.58
C CYS A 113 1.65 1.81 -19.07
N SER A 114 0.60 1.67 -19.87
CA SER A 114 0.70 1.33 -21.29
C SER A 114 1.09 2.51 -22.21
N ASP A 115 1.31 3.72 -21.67
CA ASP A 115 1.75 4.88 -22.45
C ASP A 115 3.17 4.67 -22.98
N GLY A 116 3.28 4.27 -24.25
CA GLY A 116 4.55 3.95 -24.89
C GLY A 116 5.48 5.14 -25.12
N THR A 117 5.00 6.38 -25.00
CA THR A 117 5.83 7.58 -25.20
C THR A 117 6.35 8.17 -23.89
N ARG A 118 5.65 7.92 -22.77
CA ARG A 118 5.99 8.49 -21.46
C ARG A 118 5.54 7.60 -20.29
N PRO A 119 5.97 6.33 -20.22
CA PRO A 119 5.47 5.39 -19.24
C PRO A 119 5.90 5.78 -17.82
N VAL A 120 4.99 5.54 -16.87
CA VAL A 120 5.24 5.64 -15.43
C VAL A 120 5.51 4.25 -14.91
N ILE A 121 6.60 4.08 -14.14
CA ILE A 121 7.00 2.80 -13.57
C ILE A 121 6.59 2.75 -12.09
N PHE A 122 5.87 1.69 -11.75
CA PHE A 122 5.32 1.43 -10.44
C PHE A 122 5.99 0.21 -9.81
N LYS A 123 6.28 0.31 -8.50
CA LYS A 123 6.48 -0.83 -7.61
C LYS A 123 5.17 -1.08 -6.88
N ILE A 124 4.64 -2.30 -7.00
CA ILE A 124 3.42 -2.75 -6.33
C ILE A 124 3.82 -3.77 -5.27
N GLU A 125 3.36 -3.58 -4.04
CA GLU A 125 3.72 -4.41 -2.89
C GLU A 125 2.46 -4.79 -2.10
N ARG A 126 2.22 -6.09 -1.92
CA ARG A 126 1.23 -6.57 -0.95
C ARG A 126 1.85 -6.51 0.45
N LEU A 127 1.17 -5.83 1.36
CA LEU A 127 1.48 -5.78 2.78
C LEU A 127 0.54 -6.73 3.53
N ASP A 128 1.11 -7.63 4.32
CA ASP A 128 0.37 -8.58 5.15
C ASP A 128 0.33 -8.06 6.59
N TYR A 129 -0.84 -8.12 7.23
CA TYR A 129 -0.98 -7.68 8.61
C TYR A 129 -2.05 -8.45 9.38
N LEU A 130 -1.94 -8.41 10.71
CA LEU A 130 -2.99 -8.85 11.64
C LEU A 130 -3.72 -7.62 12.18
N ALA A 131 -5.05 -7.65 12.15
CA ALA A 131 -5.87 -6.67 12.86
C ALA A 131 -6.11 -7.18 14.29
N VAL A 132 -5.37 -6.63 15.26
CA VAL A 132 -5.40 -7.06 16.66
C VAL A 132 -6.30 -6.11 17.46
N TYR A 133 -7.44 -6.61 17.91
CA TYR A 133 -8.40 -5.85 18.71
C TYR A 133 -8.01 -5.93 20.18
N ILE A 134 -7.72 -4.79 20.79
CA ILE A 134 -7.14 -4.71 22.14
C ILE A 134 -8.06 -3.87 23.03
N ASP A 135 -8.51 -4.47 24.13
CA ASP A 135 -9.21 -3.76 25.20
C ASP A 135 -8.23 -3.23 26.25
N GLY A 136 -8.61 -2.15 26.92
CA GLY A 136 -7.81 -1.54 28.00
C GLY A 136 -6.66 -0.62 27.55
N VAL A 137 -6.55 -0.28 26.26
CA VAL A 137 -5.48 0.62 25.77
C VAL A 137 -5.65 2.04 26.33
N ALA A 138 -4.83 2.39 27.31
CA ALA A 138 -4.92 3.66 28.05
C ALA A 138 -3.88 4.70 27.56
N GLY A 139 -4.25 5.45 26.52
CA GLY A 139 -3.46 6.58 26.01
C GLY A 139 -2.14 6.18 25.31
N GLU A 140 -1.34 7.19 24.93
CA GLU A 140 -0.18 6.97 24.04
C GLU A 140 0.95 6.18 24.70
N ASN A 141 1.22 6.36 25.99
CA ASN A 141 2.24 5.57 26.70
C ASN A 141 1.92 4.06 26.71
N CYS A 142 0.63 3.70 26.75
CA CYS A 142 0.20 2.31 26.64
C CYS A 142 0.44 1.78 25.21
N ARG A 143 0.10 2.59 24.19
CA ARG A 143 0.35 2.27 22.78
C ARG A 143 1.82 2.06 22.47
N GLU A 144 2.71 2.93 22.97
CA GLU A 144 4.15 2.79 22.77
C GLU A 144 4.69 1.49 23.37
N ARG A 145 4.30 1.15 24.60
CA ARG A 145 4.70 -0.12 25.22
C ARG A 145 4.23 -1.34 24.44
N ILE A 146 2.99 -1.33 23.97
CA ILE A 146 2.43 -2.40 23.14
C ILE A 146 3.17 -2.47 21.79
N ARG A 147 3.47 -1.32 21.17
CA ARG A 147 4.25 -1.23 19.92
C ARG A 147 5.64 -1.82 20.08
N GLU A 148 6.35 -1.47 21.16
CA GLU A 148 7.67 -2.02 21.47
C GLU A 148 7.61 -3.54 21.66
N ALA A 149 6.63 -4.04 22.44
CA ALA A 149 6.46 -5.47 22.68
C ALA A 149 6.13 -6.23 21.39
N LEU A 150 5.22 -5.72 20.57
CA LEU A 150 4.85 -6.34 19.29
C LEU A 150 6.00 -6.32 18.28
N THR A 151 6.73 -5.21 18.17
CA THR A 151 7.91 -5.11 17.27
C THR A 151 9.05 -6.04 17.70
N SER A 152 9.05 -6.50 18.97
CA SER A 152 10.00 -7.53 19.43
C SER A 152 9.65 -8.95 18.96
N VAL A 153 8.44 -9.18 18.46
CA VAL A 153 8.01 -10.48 17.93
C VAL A 153 8.64 -10.69 16.56
N ASN A 154 9.37 -11.80 16.39
CA ASN A 154 10.01 -12.13 15.13
C ASN A 154 9.00 -12.17 13.97
N GLY A 155 9.30 -11.44 12.89
CA GLY A 155 8.45 -11.31 11.71
C GLY A 155 7.47 -10.13 11.75
N VAL A 156 7.36 -9.40 12.86
CA VAL A 156 6.63 -8.12 12.91
C VAL A 156 7.56 -7.00 12.42
N THR A 157 7.08 -6.21 11.46
CA THR A 157 7.86 -5.13 10.85
C THR A 157 7.42 -3.73 11.27
N ASP A 158 6.13 -3.57 11.60
CA ASP A 158 5.57 -2.28 12.01
C ASP A 158 4.24 -2.47 12.75
N VAL A 159 3.85 -1.48 13.56
CA VAL A 159 2.58 -1.48 14.29
C VAL A 159 1.93 -0.09 14.23
N VAL A 160 0.72 -0.05 13.67
CA VAL A 160 -0.08 1.17 13.52
C VAL A 160 -1.38 1.04 14.29
N PHE A 161 -1.63 1.93 15.25
CA PHE A 161 -2.90 1.97 15.97
C PHE A 161 -4.00 2.64 15.14
N ARG A 162 -5.16 2.01 15.09
CA ARG A 162 -6.42 2.53 14.54
C ARG A 162 -7.44 2.66 15.66
N ASP A 163 -8.61 3.18 15.31
CA ASP A 163 -9.74 3.24 16.25
C ASP A 163 -10.20 1.81 16.57
N GLY A 164 -9.90 1.34 17.78
CA GLY A 164 -10.35 0.06 18.33
C GLY A 164 -9.46 -1.16 18.03
N PHE A 165 -8.39 -1.04 17.24
CA PHE A 165 -7.45 -2.13 16.96
C PHE A 165 -6.06 -1.64 16.55
N ALA A 166 -5.08 -2.53 16.54
CA ALA A 166 -3.75 -2.29 15.99
C ALA A 166 -3.53 -3.12 14.71
N GLU A 167 -2.99 -2.48 13.68
CA GLU A 167 -2.49 -3.13 12.47
C GLU A 167 -1.05 -3.58 12.76
N VAL A 168 -0.84 -4.89 12.85
CA VAL A 168 0.49 -5.50 13.09
C VAL A 168 1.00 -6.04 11.76
N PHE A 169 1.86 -5.28 11.09
CA PHE A 169 2.42 -5.64 9.79
C PHE A 169 3.50 -6.71 9.95
N VAL A 170 3.52 -7.67 9.02
CA VAL A 170 4.41 -8.83 9.09
C VAL A 170 5.08 -9.13 7.75
N ASP A 171 6.33 -9.56 7.78
CA ASP A 171 7.07 -10.01 6.59
C ASP A 171 6.97 -11.53 6.35
N GLN A 172 6.51 -12.27 7.35
CA GLN A 172 6.30 -13.71 7.32
C GLN A 172 5.11 -14.11 8.20
N LYS A 173 4.72 -15.38 8.15
CA LYS A 173 3.65 -15.88 9.03
C LYS A 173 4.12 -15.83 10.49
N VAL A 174 3.39 -15.10 11.32
CA VAL A 174 3.61 -14.99 12.77
C VAL A 174 2.57 -15.83 13.52
N GLU A 175 2.97 -16.43 14.63
CA GLU A 175 2.04 -17.16 15.51
C GLU A 175 1.17 -16.19 16.31
N GLU A 176 -0.15 -16.32 16.20
CA GLU A 176 -1.11 -15.48 16.93
C GLU A 176 -0.90 -15.54 18.45
N GLN A 177 -0.46 -16.69 18.99
CA GLN A 177 -0.17 -16.83 20.40
C GLN A 177 1.01 -15.96 20.85
N ALA A 178 2.03 -15.76 19.99
CA ALA A 178 3.15 -14.88 20.29
C ALA A 178 2.72 -13.41 20.31
N VAL A 179 1.89 -13.01 19.34
CA VAL A 179 1.28 -11.67 19.28
C VAL A 179 0.42 -11.42 20.53
N LYS A 180 -0.43 -12.38 20.89
CA LYS A 180 -1.27 -12.31 22.09
C LYS A 180 -0.44 -12.14 23.36
N ALA A 181 0.58 -12.97 23.54
CA ALA A 181 1.45 -12.91 24.71
C ALA A 181 2.21 -11.58 24.80
N ALA A 182 2.65 -11.01 23.67
CA ALA A 182 3.31 -9.71 23.63
C ALA A 182 2.37 -8.58 24.08
N VAL A 183 1.11 -8.57 23.61
CA VAL A 183 0.12 -7.57 24.01
C VAL A 183 -0.26 -7.73 25.49
N GLU A 184 -0.69 -8.91 25.91
CA GLU A 184 -1.18 -9.15 27.29
C GLU A 184 -0.05 -9.05 28.34
N GLY A 185 1.21 -9.19 27.91
CA GLY A 185 2.38 -8.89 28.74
C GLY A 185 2.57 -7.40 29.06
N CYS A 186 1.83 -6.50 28.39
CA CYS A 186 1.92 -5.05 28.58
C CYS A 186 1.03 -4.51 29.70
N GLY A 187 0.54 -5.37 30.61
CA GLY A 187 -0.24 -4.96 31.79
C GLY A 187 -1.73 -5.24 31.62
N ASP A 188 -2.58 -4.32 32.08
CA ASP A 188 -4.04 -4.49 32.11
C ASP A 188 -4.69 -4.28 30.72
N VAL A 189 -4.21 -5.01 29.72
CA VAL A 189 -4.75 -5.04 28.35
C VAL A 189 -5.07 -6.46 27.93
N MET A 190 -6.10 -6.62 27.10
CA MET A 190 -6.58 -7.94 26.68
C MET A 190 -6.79 -7.98 25.17
N VAL A 191 -6.31 -9.05 24.52
CA VAL A 191 -6.64 -9.26 23.11
C VAL A 191 -8.03 -9.87 22.99
N LEU A 192 -8.94 -9.14 22.35
CA LEU A 192 -10.31 -9.56 22.13
C LEU A 192 -10.44 -10.55 20.97
N LYS A 193 -9.77 -10.24 19.86
CA LYS A 193 -9.72 -11.07 18.64
C LYS A 193 -8.59 -10.62 17.72
N MET A 194 -8.23 -11.48 16.77
CA MET A 194 -7.27 -11.18 15.69
C MET A 194 -7.90 -11.56 14.35
N GLU A 195 -7.71 -10.72 13.34
CA GLU A 195 -8.20 -10.93 11.97
C GLU A 195 -7.13 -10.74 10.90
#